data_AF-A0A7X8YXD7-F1
#
_entry.id   AF-A0A7X8YXD7-F1
#
_cell.length_a   1.000
_cell.length_b   1.000
_cell.length_c   1.000
_cell.angle_alpha   90.00
_cell.angle_beta   90.00
_cell.angle_gamma   90.00
#
_symmetry.space_group_name_H-M   'P 1'
#
loop_
_entity.id
_entity.type
_entity.pdbx_description
1 polymer ?
#
loop_
_entity_poly.entity_id
_entity_poly.type
_entity_poly.pdbx_seq_one_letter_code
_entity_poly.pdbx_strand_id
1 'polypeptide(L)'
;MTMGRLRGLTLLAAVLTLVGVLAGPTETAAAKDWRIDSLDVLLDVQDNGDVLVDERVTFSFEGNYQYVARDIPTGNTGGITDVRVYDADGVPLTEGDAPGTFSTFKEGETLYVQLNFDLTDTSASYTIHYRAKAVVMFFDEGDELRWRVFDASTPVPIGTVQATVKIPGAVSPADMTQAVQVGYGVESNVTSPAPSSMVYRASDIPPYTNFWIVTGFPKGVVKYTWTARRLAEFLIPKIGFLLPIVFFLGMLLIWHRRGRDEPATVYARYVSEPPSDLGPGLAGALVDEKVDTKEVVATIIDLATRGYLDITDTSSAGPSGKALTIFTRRKPLDGLEGFERKVADALFDKKHPDQVTTADLKNQFYSHVQPIVDQVYTEVTRRKLFSSNPKQVRTKWGGYGLGVAVVLGVLTLIMVYAELSGWGWFMVGSIVSVGIVWAFAFRMPQRTPKGAQEQRKWEAFRNYLRDLTRFQDMESAERSFEKYLPYAVAFGVEREWVKRFEGLTVSSPDWYHPPVVLSGPSSRTGDTMGGGYGKVPDGGLGSGPSSYGPPGGGLSLDTISDGLFKSLGNMSRVLTAAPASSGSKKGAWGGGGSSGGGSFGGGFSGGGGGGGFRAG
;
A
#
# COMPACT_ATOMS: atom_id res chain seq x y z
N MET A 1 -61.78 -42.44 -11.99
CA MET A 1 -60.81 -41.96 -10.97
C MET A 1 -59.45 -41.83 -11.64
N THR A 2 -58.86 -40.65 -11.50
CA THR A 2 -57.87 -40.04 -12.38
C THR A 2 -56.44 -40.51 -12.11
N MET A 3 -55.60 -40.49 -13.16
CA MET A 3 -54.16 -40.80 -13.20
C MET A 3 -53.28 -40.15 -12.09
N GLY A 4 -53.82 -39.23 -11.29
CA GLY A 4 -53.15 -38.66 -10.12
C GLY A 4 -53.01 -39.62 -8.93
N ARG A 5 -53.93 -40.60 -8.76
CA ARG A 5 -53.86 -41.55 -7.62
C ARG A 5 -52.78 -42.62 -7.78
N LEU A 6 -52.44 -43.01 -9.01
CA LEU A 6 -51.36 -43.97 -9.26
C LEU A 6 -49.97 -43.35 -9.06
N ARG A 7 -49.80 -42.05 -9.38
CA ARG A 7 -48.53 -41.33 -9.18
C ARG A 7 -48.22 -41.04 -7.70
N GLY A 8 -49.27 -40.86 -6.87
CA GLY A 8 -49.11 -40.70 -5.43
C GLY A 8 -48.64 -41.99 -4.72
N LEU A 9 -49.15 -43.16 -5.17
CA LEU A 9 -48.76 -44.46 -4.60
C LEU A 9 -47.33 -44.89 -4.99
N THR A 10 -46.87 -44.57 -6.20
CA THR A 10 -45.49 -44.84 -6.62
C THR A 10 -44.47 -43.91 -5.96
N LEU A 11 -44.82 -42.64 -5.72
CA LEU A 11 -44.00 -41.71 -4.93
C LEU A 11 -43.94 -42.11 -3.45
N LEU A 12 -45.05 -42.57 -2.86
CA LEU A 12 -45.06 -43.04 -1.47
C LEU A 12 -44.25 -44.33 -1.29
N ALA A 13 -44.34 -45.27 -2.24
CA ALA A 13 -43.54 -46.49 -2.24
C ALA A 13 -42.04 -46.22 -2.48
N ALA A 14 -41.70 -45.24 -3.33
CA ALA A 14 -40.31 -44.80 -3.53
C ALA A 14 -39.73 -44.08 -2.31
N VAL A 15 -40.54 -43.29 -1.59
CA VAL A 15 -40.12 -42.63 -0.34
C VAL A 15 -40.00 -43.65 0.80
N LEU A 16 -40.90 -44.64 0.90
CA LEU A 16 -40.81 -45.71 1.92
C LEU A 16 -39.65 -46.69 1.67
N THR A 17 -39.30 -46.96 0.40
CA THR A 17 -38.10 -47.74 0.06
C THR A 17 -36.82 -46.94 0.28
N LEU A 18 -36.82 -45.62 0.06
CA LEU A 18 -35.68 -44.76 0.36
C LEU A 18 -35.45 -44.60 1.88
N VAL A 19 -36.52 -44.57 2.69
CA VAL A 19 -36.43 -44.58 4.16
C VAL A 19 -35.99 -45.94 4.70
N GLY A 20 -36.39 -47.05 4.05
CA GLY A 20 -35.93 -48.40 4.41
C GLY A 20 -34.45 -48.66 4.09
N VAL A 21 -33.90 -48.03 3.04
CA VAL A 21 -32.47 -48.14 2.67
C VAL A 21 -31.58 -47.22 3.52
N LEU A 22 -32.13 -46.15 4.09
CA LEU A 22 -31.43 -45.29 5.07
C LEU A 22 -31.46 -45.84 6.50
N ALA A 23 -32.26 -46.87 6.77
CA ALA A 23 -32.28 -47.61 8.04
C ALA A 23 -31.58 -48.97 7.89
N GLY A 24 -30.33 -48.96 7.40
CA GLY A 24 -29.44 -50.10 7.56
C GLY A 24 -29.28 -50.43 9.06
N PRO A 25 -28.94 -51.69 9.42
CA PRO A 25 -28.62 -52.02 10.80
C PRO A 25 -27.56 -51.02 11.28
N THR A 26 -27.92 -50.23 12.29
CA THR A 26 -26.91 -49.55 13.09
C THR A 26 -26.16 -50.70 13.76
N GLU A 27 -25.03 -51.10 13.17
CA GLU A 27 -23.99 -51.73 13.95
C GLU A 27 -23.79 -50.79 15.13
N THR A 28 -24.13 -51.29 16.31
CA THR A 28 -23.77 -50.67 17.56
C THR A 28 -22.24 -50.71 17.55
N ALA A 29 -21.62 -49.68 16.97
CA ALA A 29 -20.20 -49.48 17.10
C ALA A 29 -19.95 -49.50 18.61
N ALA A 30 -19.27 -50.56 19.07
CA ALA A 30 -18.87 -50.64 20.46
C ALA A 30 -18.22 -49.30 20.81
N ALA A 31 -18.67 -48.66 21.88
CA ALA A 31 -18.09 -47.41 22.32
C ALA A 31 -16.61 -47.68 22.57
N LYS A 32 -15.75 -47.20 21.66
CA LYS A 32 -14.31 -47.28 21.83
C LYS A 32 -13.91 -46.20 22.83
N ASP A 33 -13.13 -46.56 23.83
CA ASP A 33 -12.58 -45.63 24.80
C ASP A 33 -11.08 -45.89 24.99
N TRP A 34 -10.33 -44.86 25.35
CA TRP A 34 -8.92 -45.03 25.64
C TRP A 34 -8.44 -43.95 26.61
N ARG A 35 -7.38 -44.27 27.34
CA ARG A 35 -6.77 -43.36 28.31
C ARG A 35 -5.26 -43.57 28.40
N ILE A 36 -4.60 -42.60 29.03
CA ILE A 36 -3.18 -42.70 29.38
C ILE A 36 -3.10 -43.06 30.86
N ASP A 37 -2.64 -44.26 31.17
CA ASP A 37 -2.49 -44.68 32.57
C ASP A 37 -1.30 -43.97 33.24
N SER A 38 -0.18 -43.85 32.52
CA SER A 38 1.01 -43.16 32.99
C SER A 38 1.81 -42.50 31.85
N LEU A 39 2.44 -41.37 32.16
CA LEU A 39 3.36 -40.65 31.30
C LEU A 39 4.60 -40.22 32.10
N ASP A 40 5.72 -40.90 31.86
CA ASP A 40 7.03 -40.57 32.43
C ASP A 40 7.88 -39.87 31.38
N VAL A 41 8.29 -38.63 31.66
CA VAL A 41 9.13 -37.82 30.76
C VAL A 41 10.46 -37.52 31.41
N LEU A 42 11.55 -37.93 30.79
CA LEU A 42 12.91 -37.56 31.18
C LEU A 42 13.44 -36.50 30.21
N LEU A 43 13.85 -35.36 30.76
CA LEU A 43 14.44 -34.23 30.05
C LEU A 43 15.89 -34.07 30.52
N ASP A 44 16.83 -34.55 29.73
CA ASP A 44 18.26 -34.48 30.02
C ASP A 44 18.90 -33.31 29.25
N VAL A 45 19.09 -32.19 29.94
CA VAL A 45 19.66 -30.96 29.39
C VAL A 45 21.16 -31.15 29.17
N GLN A 46 21.60 -30.87 27.95
CA GLN A 46 22.99 -31.01 27.55
C GLN A 46 23.75 -29.67 27.70
N ASP A 47 25.08 -29.74 27.77
CA ASP A 47 25.96 -28.56 27.91
C ASP A 47 25.76 -27.49 26.83
N ASN A 48 25.27 -27.88 25.64
CA ASN A 48 25.03 -26.98 24.51
C ASN A 48 23.60 -26.36 24.49
N GLY A 49 22.74 -26.75 25.45
CA GLY A 49 21.35 -26.30 25.56
C GLY A 49 20.35 -27.09 24.73
N ASP A 50 20.77 -28.20 24.12
CA ASP A 50 19.85 -29.22 23.61
C ASP A 50 19.32 -30.07 24.76
N VAL A 51 18.18 -30.73 24.55
CA VAL A 51 17.57 -31.62 25.53
C VAL A 51 17.37 -32.98 24.88
N LEU A 52 17.89 -34.02 25.50
CA LEU A 52 17.55 -35.40 25.18
C LEU A 52 16.27 -35.74 25.92
N VAL A 53 15.26 -36.19 25.19
CA VAL A 53 13.93 -36.45 25.72
C VAL A 53 13.60 -37.93 25.56
N ASP A 54 13.21 -38.56 26.66
CA ASP A 54 12.61 -39.89 26.68
C ASP A 54 11.19 -39.78 27.27
N GLU A 55 10.17 -40.04 26.46
CA GLU A 55 8.77 -40.11 26.90
C GLU A 55 8.31 -41.56 26.92
N ARG A 56 8.12 -42.13 28.12
CA ARG A 56 7.50 -43.45 28.29
C ARG A 56 6.02 -43.26 28.61
N VAL A 57 5.17 -43.78 27.75
CA VAL A 57 3.71 -43.65 27.86
C VAL A 57 3.06 -45.03 27.90
N THR A 58 2.10 -45.21 28.81
CA THR A 58 1.27 -46.42 28.90
C THR A 58 -0.17 -46.05 28.58
N PHE A 59 -0.73 -46.68 27.54
CA PHE A 59 -2.10 -46.53 27.12
C PHE A 59 -2.94 -47.72 27.59
N SER A 60 -4.24 -47.48 27.81
CA SER A 60 -5.26 -48.51 27.95
C SER A 60 -6.34 -48.26 26.91
N PHE A 61 -6.70 -49.29 26.14
CA PHE A 61 -7.69 -49.23 25.07
C PHE A 61 -8.86 -50.17 25.35
N GLU A 62 -10.08 -49.67 25.19
CA GLU A 62 -11.33 -50.43 25.10
C GLU A 62 -11.87 -50.28 23.67
N GLY A 63 -12.03 -51.39 22.95
CA GLY A 63 -12.25 -51.43 21.52
C GLY A 63 -10.96 -51.52 20.70
N ASN A 64 -11.11 -51.62 19.38
CA ASN A 64 -9.99 -51.78 18.44
C ASN A 64 -9.42 -50.41 18.01
N TYR A 65 -8.12 -50.20 18.16
CA TYR A 65 -7.41 -49.00 17.72
C TYR A 65 -6.21 -49.37 16.85
N GLN A 66 -5.97 -48.56 15.82
CA GLN A 66 -4.91 -48.83 14.84
C GLN A 66 -3.72 -47.87 14.97
N TYR A 67 -3.91 -46.71 15.58
CA TYR A 67 -2.80 -45.81 15.85
C TYR A 67 -3.07 -44.86 17.01
N VAL A 68 -1.98 -44.33 17.57
CA VAL A 68 -1.98 -43.12 18.41
C VAL A 68 -0.87 -42.19 17.94
N ALA A 69 -1.18 -40.93 17.71
CA ALA A 69 -0.20 -39.89 17.43
C ALA A 69 0.14 -39.11 18.70
N ARG A 70 1.43 -38.83 18.91
CA ARG A 70 1.97 -37.94 19.93
C ARG A 70 2.39 -36.62 19.28
N ASP A 71 1.77 -35.52 19.70
CA ASP A 71 2.03 -34.19 19.17
C ASP A 71 3.12 -33.50 20.02
N ILE A 72 4.23 -33.11 19.40
CA ILE A 72 5.40 -32.47 20.04
C ILE A 72 5.55 -31.04 19.48
N PRO A 73 5.28 -29.99 20.29
CA PRO A 73 5.44 -28.60 19.87
C PRO A 73 6.91 -28.27 19.57
N THR A 74 7.16 -27.68 18.40
CA THR A 74 8.50 -27.31 17.94
C THR A 74 8.79 -25.81 17.98
N GLY A 75 7.76 -24.96 18.17
CA GLY A 75 7.89 -23.49 18.08
C GLY A 75 8.87 -22.84 19.06
N ASN A 76 9.13 -23.45 20.22
CA ASN A 76 10.13 -22.97 21.19
C ASN A 76 11.45 -23.76 21.14
N THR A 77 11.69 -24.48 20.05
CA THR A 77 12.89 -25.30 19.85
C THR A 77 13.56 -24.93 18.54
N GLY A 78 14.86 -25.20 18.42
CA GLY A 78 15.60 -25.16 17.15
C GLY A 78 15.28 -26.34 16.21
N GLY A 79 14.22 -27.10 16.51
CA GLY A 79 13.81 -28.32 15.82
C GLY A 79 14.03 -29.60 16.65
N ILE A 80 13.32 -30.66 16.25
CA ILE A 80 13.46 -32.01 16.81
C ILE A 80 14.25 -32.88 15.82
N THR A 81 15.20 -33.67 16.33
CA THR A 81 15.98 -34.65 15.55
C THR A 81 16.07 -35.97 16.29
N ASP A 82 16.62 -37.00 15.62
CA ASP A 82 16.95 -38.30 16.22
C ASP A 82 15.75 -39.03 16.86
N VAL A 83 14.55 -38.92 16.25
CA VAL A 83 13.34 -39.59 16.74
C VAL A 83 13.50 -41.11 16.61
N ARG A 84 13.28 -41.82 17.72
CA ARG A 84 13.26 -43.29 17.79
C ARG A 84 12.13 -43.72 18.71
N VAL A 85 11.52 -44.85 18.40
CA VAL A 85 10.42 -45.42 19.20
C VAL A 85 10.78 -46.84 19.61
N TYR A 86 10.48 -47.19 20.85
CA TYR A 86 10.68 -48.51 21.42
C TYR A 86 9.36 -49.03 22.02
N ASP A 87 9.14 -50.34 21.96
CA ASP A 87 8.02 -50.99 22.65
C ASP A 87 8.28 -51.18 24.16
N ALA A 88 7.39 -51.91 24.84
CA ALA A 88 7.46 -52.17 26.27
C ALA A 88 8.71 -52.98 26.69
N ASP A 89 9.23 -53.83 25.80
CA ASP A 89 10.41 -54.67 26.01
C ASP A 89 11.72 -53.96 25.61
N GLY A 90 11.61 -52.73 25.09
CA GLY A 90 12.75 -51.93 24.64
C GLY A 90 13.22 -52.30 23.22
N VAL A 91 12.41 -53.00 22.45
CA VAL A 91 12.71 -53.32 21.04
C VAL A 91 12.41 -52.09 20.19
N PRO A 92 13.35 -51.65 19.32
CA PRO A 92 13.12 -50.49 18.46
C PRO A 92 12.10 -50.81 17.36
N LEU A 93 11.13 -49.92 17.17
CA LEU A 93 10.20 -49.95 16.04
C LEU A 93 10.89 -49.38 14.79
N THR A 94 10.51 -49.90 13.62
CA THR A 94 10.95 -49.35 12.33
C THR A 94 10.02 -48.25 11.86
N GLU A 95 10.51 -47.33 11.03
CA GLU A 95 9.68 -46.30 10.43
C GLU A 95 8.78 -46.90 9.32
N GLY A 96 7.48 -46.60 9.35
CA GLY A 96 6.49 -47.11 8.40
C GLY A 96 5.05 -46.89 8.87
N ASP A 97 4.08 -47.40 8.10
CA ASP A 97 2.64 -47.27 8.36
C ASP A 97 1.95 -48.59 8.76
N ALA A 98 2.71 -49.69 8.84
CA ALA A 98 2.19 -51.00 9.19
C ALA A 98 2.05 -51.17 10.72
N PRO A 99 1.20 -52.08 11.23
CA PRO A 99 1.19 -52.42 12.65
C PRO A 99 2.58 -52.83 13.15
N GLY A 100 3.01 -52.32 14.30
CA GLY A 100 4.34 -52.52 14.87
C GLY A 100 5.41 -51.54 14.34
N THR A 101 5.00 -50.42 13.75
CA THR A 101 5.91 -49.40 13.21
C THR A 101 5.55 -48.01 13.75
N PHE A 102 6.35 -47.00 13.43
CA PHE A 102 6.01 -45.60 13.71
C PHE A 102 6.21 -44.72 12.47
N SER A 103 5.52 -43.61 12.35
CA SER A 103 5.77 -42.60 11.32
C SER A 103 5.85 -41.21 11.91
N THR A 104 6.55 -40.30 11.23
CA THR A 104 6.65 -38.91 11.66
C THR A 104 6.22 -37.95 10.56
N PHE A 105 5.46 -36.93 10.92
CA PHE A 105 5.05 -35.87 10.00
C PHE A 105 4.93 -34.55 10.75
N LYS A 106 5.00 -33.44 10.01
CA LYS A 106 4.88 -32.09 10.58
C LYS A 106 3.67 -31.39 10.03
N GLU A 107 2.91 -30.73 10.90
CA GLU A 107 1.91 -29.74 10.51
C GLU A 107 2.14 -28.46 11.31
N GLY A 108 2.36 -27.35 10.60
CA GLY A 108 2.74 -26.08 11.24
C GLY A 108 3.98 -26.24 12.12
N GLU A 109 3.91 -25.75 13.36
CA GLU A 109 4.99 -25.85 14.35
C GLU A 109 4.90 -27.10 15.22
N THR A 110 4.22 -28.17 14.80
CA THR A 110 4.07 -29.40 15.58
C THR A 110 4.62 -30.60 14.82
N LEU A 111 5.45 -31.40 15.49
CA LEU A 111 5.88 -32.71 15.01
C LEU A 111 4.93 -33.76 15.59
N TYR A 112 4.38 -34.62 14.74
CA TYR A 112 3.59 -35.76 15.14
C TYR A 112 4.46 -37.01 15.05
N VAL A 113 4.47 -37.80 16.12
CA VAL A 113 5.03 -39.16 16.15
C VAL A 113 3.87 -40.12 16.25
N GLN A 114 3.51 -40.76 15.14
CA GLN A 114 2.40 -41.70 15.05
C GLN A 114 2.91 -43.12 15.33
N LEU A 115 2.33 -43.75 16.34
CA LEU A 115 2.54 -45.15 16.70
C LEU A 115 1.48 -45.99 15.97
N ASN A 116 1.91 -46.91 15.11
CA ASN A 116 1.02 -47.75 14.30
C ASN A 116 0.95 -49.15 14.89
N PHE A 117 -0.25 -49.63 15.20
CA PHE A 117 -0.50 -50.91 15.85
C PHE A 117 -1.88 -51.49 15.46
N ASP A 118 -2.27 -52.61 16.05
CA ASP A 118 -3.63 -53.15 15.95
C ASP A 118 -3.95 -53.80 17.29
N LEU A 119 -4.49 -52.99 18.21
CA LEU A 119 -4.70 -53.36 19.61
C LEU A 119 -6.19 -53.32 19.92
N THR A 120 -6.68 -54.33 20.63
CA THR A 120 -8.09 -54.44 21.02
C THR A 120 -8.16 -54.82 22.50
N ASP A 121 -8.90 -54.05 23.29
CA ASP A 121 -9.20 -54.34 24.70
C ASP A 121 -7.94 -54.65 25.54
N THR A 122 -6.89 -53.84 25.41
CA THR A 122 -5.58 -54.10 26.02
C THR A 122 -4.82 -52.81 26.37
N SER A 123 -3.76 -52.96 27.16
CA SER A 123 -2.80 -51.89 27.47
C SER A 123 -1.49 -52.10 26.73
N ALA A 124 -0.86 -51.01 26.30
CA ALA A 124 0.45 -51.04 25.65
C ALA A 124 1.31 -49.88 26.12
N SER A 125 2.63 -50.10 26.18
CA SER A 125 3.60 -49.08 26.55
C SER A 125 4.61 -48.84 25.44
N TYR A 126 4.98 -47.58 25.24
CA TYR A 126 5.96 -47.17 24.25
C TYR A 126 6.90 -46.14 24.85
N THR A 127 8.15 -46.13 24.39
CA THR A 127 9.14 -45.09 24.71
C THR A 127 9.51 -44.32 23.46
N ILE A 128 9.28 -43.00 23.46
CA ILE A 128 9.62 -42.09 22.36
C ILE A 128 10.88 -41.32 22.77
N HIS A 129 11.98 -41.58 22.07
CA HIS A 129 13.26 -40.90 22.25
C HIS A 129 13.45 -39.85 21.16
N TYR A 130 13.88 -38.65 21.53
CA TYR A 130 14.26 -37.62 20.56
C TYR A 130 15.19 -36.55 21.15
N ARG A 131 15.82 -35.77 20.27
CA ARG A 131 16.63 -34.59 20.63
C ARG A 131 15.88 -33.33 20.27
N ALA A 132 15.57 -32.51 21.27
CA ALA A 132 15.06 -31.16 21.09
C ALA A 132 16.22 -30.16 21.10
N LYS A 133 16.39 -29.39 20.02
CA LYS A 133 17.51 -28.45 19.88
C LYS A 133 17.22 -27.12 20.55
N ALA A 134 18.24 -26.50 21.13
CA ALA A 134 18.21 -25.09 21.52
C ALA A 134 17.03 -24.67 22.41
N VAL A 135 16.61 -25.54 23.35
CA VAL A 135 15.39 -25.37 24.17
C VAL A 135 15.63 -24.45 25.37
N VAL A 136 16.86 -24.42 25.89
CA VAL A 136 17.21 -23.57 27.03
C VAL A 136 17.14 -22.10 26.64
N MET A 137 16.42 -21.32 27.45
CA MET A 137 16.32 -19.87 27.33
C MET A 137 17.32 -19.21 28.27
N PHE A 138 17.95 -18.13 27.79
CA PHE A 138 19.02 -17.44 28.49
C PHE A 138 18.57 -16.03 28.86
N PHE A 139 18.44 -15.73 30.16
CA PHE A 139 18.02 -14.40 30.67
C PHE A 139 19.21 -13.62 31.24
N ASP A 140 19.03 -12.57 32.05
CA ASP A 140 20.16 -11.89 32.69
C ASP A 140 20.51 -12.53 34.05
N GLU A 141 19.49 -12.93 34.81
CA GLU A 141 19.63 -13.44 36.19
C GLU A 141 19.83 -14.97 36.28
N GLY A 142 19.41 -15.71 35.25
CA GLY A 142 19.44 -17.18 35.23
C GLY A 142 19.12 -17.74 33.85
N ASP A 143 19.27 -19.05 33.69
CA ASP A 143 18.83 -19.78 32.50
C ASP A 143 17.60 -20.63 32.87
N GLU A 144 16.70 -20.86 31.91
CA GLU A 144 15.47 -21.62 32.15
C GLU A 144 15.22 -22.65 31.06
N LEU A 145 14.81 -23.84 31.48
CA LEU A 145 14.11 -24.80 30.64
C LEU A 145 12.60 -24.59 30.85
N ARG A 146 11.87 -24.31 29.76
CA ARG A 146 10.40 -24.34 29.76
C ARG A 146 9.92 -25.46 28.85
N TRP A 147 9.16 -26.38 29.42
CA TRP A 147 8.71 -27.57 28.70
C TRP A 147 7.21 -27.77 28.82
N ARG A 148 6.56 -28.05 27.69
CA ARG A 148 5.14 -28.39 27.63
C ARG A 148 5.04 -29.92 27.54
N VAL A 149 4.78 -30.58 28.65
CA VAL A 149 4.66 -32.05 28.68
C VAL A 149 3.43 -32.46 27.87
N PHE A 150 2.29 -31.85 28.14
CA PHE A 150 1.11 -31.90 27.27
C PHE A 150 0.25 -30.64 27.46
N ASP A 151 -0.70 -30.43 26.56
CA ASP A 151 -1.57 -29.27 26.49
C ASP A 151 -3.05 -29.68 26.45
N ALA A 152 -3.92 -28.67 26.51
CA ALA A 152 -5.37 -28.79 26.51
C ALA A 152 -5.97 -29.36 25.20
N SER A 153 -5.12 -29.83 24.28
CA SER A 153 -5.50 -30.60 23.08
C SER A 153 -5.63 -32.10 23.34
N THR A 154 -5.12 -32.61 24.47
CA THR A 154 -5.19 -34.03 24.82
C THR A 154 -6.63 -34.42 25.18
N PRO A 155 -7.32 -35.27 24.40
CA PRO A 155 -8.75 -35.50 24.52
C PRO A 155 -9.14 -36.57 25.55
N VAL A 156 -8.17 -37.14 26.27
CA VAL A 156 -8.34 -38.28 27.19
C VAL A 156 -7.78 -37.98 28.57
N PRO A 157 -8.27 -38.65 29.63
CA PRO A 157 -7.70 -38.49 30.95
C PRO A 157 -6.30 -39.10 31.05
N ILE A 158 -5.49 -38.55 31.95
CA ILE A 158 -4.15 -39.06 32.27
C ILE A 158 -4.14 -39.45 33.76
N GLY A 159 -3.85 -40.71 34.06
CA GLY A 159 -3.81 -41.24 35.43
C GLY A 159 -2.69 -40.60 36.24
N THR A 160 -1.45 -40.74 35.78
CA THR A 160 -0.27 -40.14 36.43
C THR A 160 0.70 -39.54 35.42
N VAL A 161 1.30 -38.40 35.76
CA VAL A 161 2.42 -37.83 35.01
C VAL A 161 3.60 -37.56 35.93
N GLN A 162 4.80 -37.88 35.46
CA GLN A 162 6.05 -37.50 36.09
C GLN A 162 7.01 -36.93 35.05
N ALA A 163 7.42 -35.69 35.22
CA ALA A 163 8.47 -35.08 34.40
C ALA A 163 9.73 -34.87 35.24
N THR A 164 10.84 -35.45 34.82
CA THR A 164 12.15 -35.34 35.46
C THR A 164 13.08 -34.51 34.60
N VAL A 165 13.53 -33.38 35.11
CA VAL A 165 14.55 -32.53 34.49
C VAL A 165 15.90 -32.83 35.12
N LYS A 166 16.90 -33.13 34.28
CA LYS A 166 18.31 -33.23 34.65
C LYS A 166 19.07 -32.08 34.00
N ILE A 167 19.78 -31.32 34.82
CA ILE A 167 20.63 -30.20 34.42
C ILE A 167 22.09 -30.68 34.43
N PRO A 168 22.96 -30.21 33.52
CA PRO A 168 24.36 -30.62 33.55
C PRO A 168 25.09 -30.03 34.76
N GLY A 169 26.19 -30.66 35.18
CA GLY A 169 26.99 -30.22 36.32
C GLY A 169 26.33 -30.51 37.67
N ALA A 170 26.75 -29.77 38.70
CA ALA A 170 26.29 -29.92 40.09
C ALA A 170 25.69 -28.61 40.61
N VAL A 171 24.39 -28.43 40.40
CA VAL A 171 23.61 -27.28 40.87
C VAL A 171 22.89 -27.68 42.15
N SER A 172 23.04 -26.89 43.21
CA SER A 172 22.32 -27.12 44.46
C SER A 172 20.82 -26.89 44.27
N PRO A 173 19.94 -27.69 44.89
CA PRO A 173 18.49 -27.44 44.87
C PRO A 173 18.09 -26.02 45.30
N ALA A 174 18.87 -25.39 46.20
CA ALA A 174 18.63 -24.03 46.67
C ALA A 174 18.87 -22.95 45.60
N ASP A 175 19.67 -23.25 44.57
CA ASP A 175 20.00 -22.35 43.47
C ASP A 175 19.12 -22.60 42.23
N MET A 176 18.19 -23.56 42.31
CA MET A 176 17.24 -23.88 41.25
C MET A 176 15.89 -23.25 41.56
N THR A 177 15.19 -22.83 40.51
CA THR A 177 13.81 -22.34 40.61
C THR A 177 12.87 -23.25 39.85
N GLN A 178 11.59 -23.22 40.24
CA GLN A 178 10.56 -24.06 39.64
C GLN A 178 9.28 -23.27 39.43
N ALA A 179 8.55 -23.63 38.37
CA ALA A 179 7.13 -23.35 38.25
C ALA A 179 6.44 -24.52 37.56
N VAL A 180 5.17 -24.75 37.90
CA VAL A 180 4.30 -25.71 37.24
C VAL A 180 2.97 -25.04 36.94
N GLN A 181 2.47 -25.23 35.73
CA GLN A 181 1.13 -24.82 35.33
C GLN A 181 0.34 -26.08 34.99
N VAL A 182 -0.72 -26.31 35.74
CA VAL A 182 -1.63 -27.44 35.55
C VAL A 182 -3.08 -26.95 35.59
N GLY A 183 -3.99 -27.71 35.00
CA GLY A 183 -5.42 -27.40 34.97
C GLY A 183 -6.04 -27.20 36.35
N TYR A 184 -7.18 -26.49 36.37
CA TYR A 184 -7.91 -26.20 37.60
C TYR A 184 -8.35 -27.48 38.31
N GLY A 185 -8.06 -27.58 39.61
CA GLY A 185 -8.45 -28.73 40.44
C GLY A 185 -7.52 -29.94 40.39
N VAL A 186 -6.41 -29.86 39.64
CA VAL A 186 -5.38 -30.92 39.62
C VAL A 186 -4.28 -30.56 40.62
N GLU A 187 -4.01 -31.46 41.55
CA GLU A 187 -2.88 -31.31 42.46
C GLU A 187 -1.56 -31.65 41.76
N SER A 188 -0.53 -30.84 42.01
CA SER A 188 0.81 -31.09 41.51
C SER A 188 1.84 -30.93 42.63
N ASN A 189 2.90 -31.72 42.55
CA ASN A 189 4.00 -31.68 43.50
C ASN A 189 5.33 -31.58 42.74
N VAL A 190 6.26 -30.78 43.27
CA VAL A 190 7.58 -30.62 42.68
C VAL A 190 8.64 -30.81 43.75
N THR A 191 9.65 -31.62 43.44
CA THR A 191 10.70 -32.02 44.37
C THR A 191 12.05 -32.00 43.68
N SER A 192 13.12 -31.71 44.42
CA SER A 192 14.50 -31.86 43.94
C SER A 192 15.19 -32.97 44.73
N PRO A 193 15.11 -34.24 44.27
CA PRO A 193 15.61 -35.38 45.05
C PRO A 193 17.13 -35.49 45.08
N ALA A 194 17.83 -34.81 44.16
CA ALA A 194 19.28 -34.79 44.04
C ALA A 194 19.74 -33.47 43.42
N PRO A 195 21.03 -33.09 43.58
CA PRO A 195 21.61 -31.95 42.87
C PRO A 195 21.36 -32.05 41.35
N SER A 196 21.11 -30.91 40.72
CA SER A 196 20.80 -30.79 39.28
C SER A 196 19.59 -31.59 38.80
N SER A 197 18.70 -32.04 39.70
CA SER A 197 17.52 -32.80 39.33
C SER A 197 16.26 -32.17 39.91
N MET A 198 15.24 -31.99 39.06
CA MET A 198 13.91 -31.52 39.45
C MET A 198 12.86 -32.49 38.94
N VAL A 199 11.92 -32.88 39.79
CA VAL A 199 10.88 -33.86 39.48
C VAL A 199 9.51 -33.25 39.77
N TYR A 200 8.69 -33.17 38.72
CA TYR A 200 7.33 -32.65 38.71
C TYR A 200 6.35 -33.81 38.60
N ARG A 201 5.31 -33.85 39.43
CA ARG A 201 4.29 -34.91 39.43
C ARG A 201 2.88 -34.32 39.49
N ALA A 202 1.94 -34.97 38.83
CA ALA A 202 0.50 -34.76 39.00
C ALA A 202 -0.26 -36.07 38.74
N SER A 203 -1.47 -36.20 39.27
CA SER A 203 -2.34 -37.36 39.08
C SER A 203 -3.78 -36.93 38.81
N ASP A 204 -4.61 -37.88 38.36
CA ASP A 204 -6.04 -37.72 38.17
C ASP A 204 -6.39 -36.55 37.24
N ILE A 205 -5.69 -36.47 36.11
CA ILE A 205 -5.69 -35.32 35.22
C ILE A 205 -6.84 -35.46 34.22
N PRO A 206 -7.83 -34.55 34.22
CA PRO A 206 -8.95 -34.61 33.29
C PRO A 206 -8.54 -34.39 31.83
N PRO A 207 -9.37 -34.85 30.86
CA PRO A 207 -9.21 -34.48 29.46
C PRO A 207 -9.11 -32.96 29.25
N TYR A 208 -8.44 -32.55 28.18
CA TYR A 208 -8.28 -31.15 27.78
C TYR A 208 -7.60 -30.27 28.85
N THR A 209 -6.69 -30.86 29.62
CA THR A 209 -5.87 -30.19 30.62
C THR A 209 -4.44 -29.99 30.12
N ASN A 210 -3.75 -28.95 30.58
CA ASN A 210 -2.33 -28.75 30.32
C ASN A 210 -1.45 -29.15 31.51
N PHE A 211 -0.19 -29.49 31.23
CA PHE A 211 0.86 -29.68 32.23
C PHE A 211 2.18 -29.13 31.69
N TRP A 212 2.52 -27.92 32.12
CA TRP A 212 3.72 -27.21 31.69
C TRP A 212 4.64 -26.99 32.88
N ILE A 213 5.93 -27.15 32.64
CA ILE A 213 6.95 -27.04 33.68
C ILE A 213 8.00 -26.00 33.30
N VAL A 214 8.54 -25.33 34.32
CA VAL A 214 9.67 -24.43 34.23
C VAL A 214 10.69 -24.84 35.27
N THR A 215 11.93 -25.06 34.84
CA THR A 215 13.09 -25.29 35.71
C THR A 215 14.12 -24.20 35.42
N GLY A 216 14.32 -23.29 36.37
CA GLY A 216 15.38 -22.29 36.31
C GLY A 216 16.63 -22.76 37.05
N PHE A 217 17.80 -22.34 36.55
CA PHE A 217 19.10 -22.68 37.13
C PHE A 217 20.12 -21.55 36.90
N PRO A 218 21.23 -21.52 37.66
CA PRO A 218 22.20 -20.44 37.58
C PRO A 218 22.87 -20.32 36.21
N LYS A 219 23.35 -19.11 35.93
CA LYS A 219 24.10 -18.80 34.72
C LYS A 219 25.38 -19.62 34.58
N GLY A 220 25.71 -19.97 33.34
CA GLY A 220 26.98 -20.59 32.98
C GLY A 220 27.02 -22.10 33.15
N VAL A 221 25.93 -22.71 33.65
CA VAL A 221 25.75 -24.16 33.70
C VAL A 221 25.60 -24.73 32.28
N VAL A 222 24.81 -24.05 31.44
CA VAL A 222 24.67 -24.35 30.01
C VAL A 222 25.42 -23.30 29.19
N LYS A 223 26.19 -23.73 28.20
CA LYS A 223 26.99 -22.83 27.35
C LYS A 223 26.14 -22.31 26.20
N TYR A 224 25.90 -21.00 26.19
CA TYR A 224 25.28 -20.34 25.04
C TYR A 224 26.19 -20.44 23.80
N THR A 225 25.74 -21.16 22.77
CA THR A 225 26.43 -21.23 21.48
C THR A 225 25.78 -20.29 20.47
N TRP A 226 26.60 -19.44 19.84
CA TRP A 226 26.20 -18.62 18.70
C TRP A 226 26.11 -19.49 17.45
N THR A 227 24.90 -19.75 16.99
CA THR A 227 24.66 -20.38 15.69
C THR A 227 24.39 -19.31 14.63
N ALA A 228 24.62 -19.64 13.35
CA ALA A 228 24.32 -18.71 12.25
C ALA A 228 22.85 -18.26 12.25
N ARG A 229 21.92 -19.18 12.58
CA ARG A 229 20.49 -18.88 12.72
C ARG A 229 20.23 -17.87 13.84
N ARG A 230 20.76 -18.10 15.06
CA ARG A 230 20.60 -17.18 16.20
C ARG A 230 21.19 -15.80 15.92
N LEU A 231 22.36 -15.75 15.25
CA LEU A 231 22.96 -14.49 14.84
C LEU A 231 22.08 -13.75 13.81
N ALA A 232 21.54 -14.46 12.83
CA ALA A 232 20.63 -13.89 11.84
C ALA A 232 19.36 -13.34 12.50
N GLU A 233 18.68 -14.13 13.34
CA GLU A 233 17.47 -13.72 14.07
C GLU A 233 17.73 -12.51 15.00
N PHE A 234 18.93 -12.42 15.57
CA PHE A 234 19.34 -11.26 16.36
C PHE A 234 19.60 -10.01 15.51
N LEU A 235 20.16 -10.15 14.30
CA LEU A 235 20.56 -9.03 13.44
C LEU A 235 19.46 -8.54 12.51
N ILE A 236 18.63 -9.43 11.97
CA ILE A 236 17.60 -9.13 10.96
C ILE A 236 16.68 -7.98 11.39
N PRO A 237 16.10 -7.97 12.62
CA PRO A 237 15.29 -6.84 13.08
C PRO A 237 16.09 -5.53 13.11
N LYS A 238 17.33 -5.55 13.62
CA LYS A 238 18.19 -4.37 13.72
C LYS A 238 18.54 -3.81 12.35
N ILE A 239 18.85 -4.68 11.39
CA ILE A 239 19.10 -4.31 10.00
C ILE A 239 17.83 -3.69 9.40
N GLY A 240 16.65 -4.25 9.69
CA GLY A 240 15.36 -3.68 9.30
C GLY A 240 15.21 -2.21 9.74
N PHE A 241 15.56 -1.89 10.98
CA PHE A 241 15.53 -0.51 11.49
C PHE A 241 16.64 0.40 10.92
N LEU A 242 17.83 -0.16 10.66
CA LEU A 242 18.96 0.59 10.11
C LEU A 242 18.81 0.90 8.62
N LEU A 243 18.13 0.04 7.86
CA LEU A 243 17.97 0.17 6.41
C LEU A 243 17.43 1.55 5.97
N PRO A 244 16.28 2.04 6.49
CA PRO A 244 15.78 3.37 6.14
C PRO A 244 16.77 4.49 6.40
N ILE A 245 17.53 4.42 7.50
CA ILE A 245 18.52 5.43 7.88
C ILE A 245 19.66 5.45 6.87
N VAL A 246 20.20 4.28 6.52
CA VAL A 246 21.28 4.15 5.55
C VAL A 246 20.83 4.63 4.17
N PHE A 247 19.64 4.24 3.71
CA PHE A 247 19.10 4.71 2.43
C PHE A 247 18.83 6.21 2.43
N PHE A 248 18.30 6.76 3.53
CA PHE A 248 18.10 8.20 3.66
C PHE A 248 19.41 8.98 3.61
N LEU A 249 20.40 8.61 4.42
CA LEU A 249 21.70 9.28 4.45
C LEU A 249 22.46 9.12 3.13
N GLY A 250 22.38 7.93 2.50
CA GLY A 250 22.96 7.68 1.19
C GLY A 250 22.32 8.55 0.11
N MET A 251 20.99 8.58 0.04
CA MET A 251 20.26 9.43 -0.90
C MET A 251 20.47 10.92 -0.63
N LEU A 252 20.54 11.34 0.63
CA LEU A 252 20.84 12.72 1.02
C LEU A 252 22.23 13.14 0.56
N LEU A 253 23.24 12.28 0.72
CA LEU A 253 24.60 12.54 0.25
C LEU A 253 24.67 12.63 -1.28
N ILE A 254 23.98 11.72 -1.97
CA ILE A 254 23.91 11.73 -3.44
C ILE A 254 23.21 12.99 -3.94
N TRP A 255 22.08 13.35 -3.34
CA TRP A 255 21.34 14.57 -3.67
C TRP A 255 22.19 15.80 -3.38
N HIS A 256 22.90 15.85 -2.26
CA HIS A 256 23.79 16.98 -1.94
C HIS A 256 24.91 17.16 -2.99
N ARG A 257 25.41 16.05 -3.56
CA ARG A 257 26.50 16.09 -4.54
C ARG A 257 26.05 16.27 -5.99
N ARG A 258 24.87 15.77 -6.36
CA ARG A 258 24.43 15.68 -7.77
C ARG A 258 23.06 16.29 -8.05
N GLY A 259 22.26 16.58 -7.02
CA GLY A 259 20.89 17.08 -7.16
C GLY A 259 20.69 18.53 -6.70
N ARG A 260 21.71 19.18 -6.11
CA ARG A 260 21.63 20.60 -5.76
C ARG A 260 21.97 21.48 -6.96
N ASP A 261 21.11 22.43 -7.24
CA ASP A 261 21.41 23.54 -8.13
C ASP A 261 22.54 24.37 -7.53
N GLU A 262 23.50 24.81 -8.35
CA GLU A 262 24.53 25.75 -7.90
C GLU A 262 23.86 27.07 -7.44
N PRO A 263 24.34 27.69 -6.35
CA PRO A 263 23.77 28.92 -5.85
C PRO A 263 23.91 30.01 -6.92
N ALA A 264 22.78 30.39 -7.52
CA ALA A 264 22.72 31.50 -8.45
C ALA A 264 23.01 32.82 -7.72
N THR A 265 23.65 33.75 -8.41
CA THR A 265 23.84 35.14 -7.97
C THR A 265 22.49 35.77 -7.60
N VAL A 266 22.45 36.56 -6.52
CA VAL A 266 21.22 37.24 -6.07
C VAL A 266 20.80 38.25 -7.15
N TYR A 267 19.63 38.04 -7.75
CA TYR A 267 19.00 38.96 -8.72
C TYR A 267 17.97 39.86 -8.02
N ALA A 268 17.60 40.96 -8.68
CA ALA A 268 16.53 41.85 -8.22
C ALA A 268 15.24 41.06 -7.93
N ARG A 269 14.52 41.43 -6.86
CA ARG A 269 13.29 40.73 -6.42
C ARG A 269 12.16 40.80 -7.47
N TYR A 270 12.19 41.83 -8.31
CA TYR A 270 11.24 42.11 -9.38
C TYR A 270 11.99 42.48 -10.67
N VAL A 271 11.51 41.97 -11.79
CA VAL A 271 11.91 42.39 -13.14
C VAL A 271 10.61 42.66 -13.90
N SER A 272 10.49 43.81 -14.55
CA SER A 272 9.26 44.25 -15.24
C SER A 272 9.12 43.74 -16.67
N GLU A 273 10.20 43.19 -17.23
CA GLU A 273 10.28 42.70 -18.60
C GLU A 273 10.79 41.26 -18.64
N PRO A 274 10.43 40.46 -19.66
CA PRO A 274 10.96 39.13 -19.86
C PRO A 274 12.51 39.17 -19.89
N PRO A 275 13.20 38.41 -19.03
CA PRO A 275 14.65 38.48 -18.91
C PRO A 275 15.41 37.89 -20.11
N SER A 276 14.74 37.09 -20.93
CA SER A 276 15.29 36.48 -22.14
C SER A 276 14.19 36.20 -23.17
N ASP A 277 14.60 35.74 -24.36
CA ASP A 277 13.75 35.34 -25.48
C ASP A 277 13.06 33.97 -25.31
N LEU A 278 12.96 33.44 -24.08
CA LEU A 278 12.35 32.14 -23.86
C LEU A 278 10.84 32.25 -23.99
N GLY A 279 10.25 31.48 -24.90
CA GLY A 279 8.81 31.37 -25.01
C GLY A 279 8.17 30.89 -23.69
N PRO A 280 6.90 31.23 -23.44
CA PRO A 280 6.25 31.07 -22.14
C PRO A 280 6.21 29.61 -21.68
N GLY A 281 6.01 28.65 -22.58
CA GLY A 281 6.07 27.22 -22.24
C GLY A 281 7.44 26.75 -21.74
N LEU A 282 8.54 27.30 -22.26
CA LEU A 282 9.90 27.00 -21.78
C LEU A 282 10.21 27.73 -20.48
N ALA A 283 9.74 28.97 -20.34
CA ALA A 283 9.92 29.77 -19.14
C ALA A 283 9.19 29.14 -17.94
N GLY A 284 7.94 28.70 -18.13
CA GLY A 284 7.17 27.94 -17.12
C GLY A 284 7.93 26.70 -16.66
N ALA A 285 8.34 25.87 -17.62
CA ALA A 285 9.08 24.64 -17.37
C ALA A 285 10.44 24.85 -16.66
N LEU A 286 11.11 25.97 -16.91
CA LEU A 286 12.34 26.33 -16.23
C LEU A 286 12.10 26.68 -14.76
N VAL A 287 11.00 27.39 -14.48
CA VAL A 287 10.66 27.87 -13.13
C VAL A 287 10.23 26.73 -12.21
N ASP A 288 9.44 25.77 -12.69
CA ASP A 288 8.86 24.70 -11.85
C ASP A 288 9.42 23.28 -12.11
N GLU A 289 10.31 23.10 -13.09
CA GLU A 289 10.90 21.82 -13.52
C GLU A 289 9.89 20.78 -14.03
N LYS A 290 8.67 21.22 -14.33
CA LYS A 290 7.58 20.38 -14.80
C LYS A 290 7.03 20.96 -16.08
N VAL A 291 6.38 20.10 -16.86
CA VAL A 291 5.69 20.54 -18.06
C VAL A 291 4.33 19.89 -17.96
N ASP A 292 3.36 20.71 -17.58
CA ASP A 292 1.97 20.35 -17.44
C ASP A 292 1.18 20.94 -18.62
N THR A 293 -0.14 20.83 -18.58
CA THR A 293 -0.98 21.34 -19.66
C THR A 293 -0.97 22.87 -19.74
N LYS A 294 -0.65 23.55 -18.63
CA LYS A 294 -0.60 25.02 -18.58
C LYS A 294 0.49 25.59 -19.49
N GLU A 295 1.65 24.92 -19.63
CA GLU A 295 2.69 25.31 -20.58
C GLU A 295 2.20 25.20 -22.03
N VAL A 296 1.39 24.18 -22.33
CA VAL A 296 0.78 24.01 -23.65
C VAL A 296 -0.24 25.12 -23.91
N VAL A 297 -1.15 25.40 -22.97
CA VAL A 297 -2.14 26.47 -23.10
C VAL A 297 -1.46 27.83 -23.24
N ALA A 298 -0.44 28.11 -22.43
CA ALA A 298 0.37 29.33 -22.53
C ALA A 298 1.00 29.48 -23.92
N THR A 299 1.46 28.40 -24.52
CA THR A 299 2.01 28.39 -25.89
C THR A 299 0.93 28.70 -26.93
N ILE A 300 -0.30 28.19 -26.76
CA ILE A 300 -1.41 28.50 -27.67
C ILE A 300 -1.76 29.99 -27.63
N ILE A 301 -1.81 30.58 -26.44
CA ILE A 301 -2.06 32.03 -26.28
C ILE A 301 -0.90 32.83 -26.86
N ASP A 302 0.35 32.40 -26.65
CA ASP A 302 1.52 33.05 -27.23
C ASP A 302 1.48 33.04 -28.77
N LEU A 303 1.06 31.93 -29.38
CA LEU A 303 0.82 31.86 -30.82
C LEU A 303 -0.30 32.82 -31.27
N ALA A 304 -1.34 32.99 -30.46
CA ALA A 304 -2.43 33.93 -30.72
C ALA A 304 -1.95 35.39 -30.66
N THR A 305 -1.20 35.77 -29.62
CA THR A 305 -0.61 37.12 -29.48
C THR A 305 0.38 37.46 -30.60
N ARG A 306 1.07 36.46 -31.17
CA ARG A 306 1.93 36.63 -32.37
C ARG A 306 1.15 36.59 -33.70
N GLY A 307 -0.17 36.41 -33.64
CA GLY A 307 -1.10 36.42 -34.77
C GLY A 307 -1.05 35.18 -35.65
N TYR A 308 -0.62 34.02 -35.12
CA TYR A 308 -0.69 32.74 -35.86
C TYR A 308 -2.08 32.14 -35.86
N LEU A 309 -2.88 32.41 -34.82
CA LEU A 309 -4.24 31.90 -34.67
C LEU A 309 -5.14 32.89 -33.93
N ASP A 310 -6.44 32.81 -34.19
CA ASP A 310 -7.49 33.51 -33.44
C ASP A 310 -8.28 32.50 -32.59
N ILE A 311 -8.74 32.95 -31.43
CA ILE A 311 -9.53 32.16 -30.48
C ILE A 311 -10.94 32.76 -30.40
N THR A 312 -11.93 32.02 -30.90
CA THR A 312 -13.32 32.44 -30.91
C THR A 312 -14.15 31.54 -29.99
N ASP A 313 -14.79 32.12 -28.99
CA ASP A 313 -15.72 31.40 -28.13
C ASP A 313 -17.15 31.47 -28.71
N THR A 314 -17.87 30.35 -28.65
CA THR A 314 -19.25 30.26 -29.14
C THR A 314 -20.27 30.28 -27.99
N SER A 315 -21.40 30.96 -28.22
CA SER A 315 -22.56 30.92 -27.32
C SER A 315 -23.18 29.52 -27.30
N SER A 316 -23.72 29.11 -26.15
CA SER A 316 -24.39 27.82 -26.00
C SER A 316 -25.60 27.70 -26.93
N ALA A 317 -25.63 26.71 -27.82
CA ALA A 317 -26.77 26.40 -28.68
C ALA A 317 -27.89 25.67 -27.92
N GLY A 318 -28.54 26.35 -26.96
CA GLY A 318 -29.72 25.85 -26.24
C GLY A 318 -29.44 25.10 -24.91
N PRO A 319 -30.46 24.45 -24.30
CA PRO A 319 -30.39 23.84 -22.96
C PRO A 319 -29.40 22.67 -22.82
N SER A 320 -29.04 22.04 -23.95
CA SER A 320 -28.08 20.93 -24.05
C SER A 320 -26.83 21.28 -24.85
N GLY A 321 -26.75 22.48 -25.42
CA GLY A 321 -25.58 22.97 -26.13
C GLY A 321 -24.42 23.20 -25.15
N LYS A 322 -23.19 22.88 -25.55
CA LYS A 322 -21.99 23.26 -24.79
C LYS A 322 -21.31 24.38 -25.57
N ALA A 323 -20.87 25.42 -24.86
CA ALA A 323 -20.00 26.43 -25.44
C ALA A 323 -18.72 25.75 -25.97
N LEU A 324 -18.37 26.02 -27.22
CA LEU A 324 -17.17 25.53 -27.88
C LEU A 324 -16.20 26.68 -28.13
N THR A 325 -14.91 26.41 -28.03
CA THR A 325 -13.86 27.33 -28.45
C THR A 325 -13.34 26.86 -29.79
N ILE A 326 -13.22 27.79 -30.73
CA ILE A 326 -12.76 27.58 -32.10
C ILE A 326 -11.39 28.23 -32.25
N PHE A 327 -10.41 27.48 -32.72
CA PHE A 327 -9.10 27.98 -33.08
C PHE A 327 -9.03 28.12 -34.60
N THR A 328 -8.77 29.33 -35.09
CA THR A 328 -8.71 29.62 -36.53
C THR A 328 -7.29 30.02 -36.91
N ARG A 329 -6.66 29.32 -37.86
CA ARG A 329 -5.30 29.63 -38.33
C ARG A 329 -5.31 30.91 -39.17
N ARG A 330 -4.33 31.78 -38.93
CA ARG A 330 -4.21 33.09 -39.60
C ARG A 330 -2.96 33.24 -40.45
N LYS A 331 -1.87 32.57 -40.06
CA LYS A 331 -0.58 32.59 -40.77
C LYS A 331 -0.08 31.18 -41.07
N PRO A 332 0.75 30.99 -42.09
CA PRO A 332 1.50 29.76 -42.28
C PRO A 332 2.31 29.42 -41.03
N LEU A 333 2.36 28.13 -40.68
CA LEU A 333 3.08 27.66 -39.50
C LEU A 333 4.60 27.57 -39.72
N ASP A 334 5.08 27.88 -40.92
CA ASP A 334 6.46 27.63 -41.38
C ASP A 334 7.56 28.27 -40.52
N GLY A 335 7.26 29.41 -39.90
CA GLY A 335 8.18 30.11 -38.99
C GLY A 335 8.24 29.55 -37.57
N LEU A 336 7.45 28.52 -37.24
CA LEU A 336 7.46 27.88 -35.91
C LEU A 336 8.46 26.73 -35.87
N GLU A 337 9.21 26.66 -34.77
CA GLU A 337 10.20 25.62 -34.51
C GLU A 337 9.94 24.90 -33.17
N GLY A 338 10.62 23.77 -32.97
CA GLY A 338 10.70 23.11 -31.67
C GLY A 338 9.34 22.68 -31.10
N PHE A 339 9.09 23.04 -29.84
CA PHE A 339 7.83 22.68 -29.16
C PHE A 339 6.63 23.47 -29.69
N GLU A 340 6.81 24.72 -30.13
CA GLU A 340 5.74 25.57 -30.64
C GLU A 340 5.14 24.99 -31.92
N ARG A 341 6.01 24.49 -32.82
CA ARG A 341 5.58 23.74 -34.01
C ARG A 341 4.74 22.53 -33.64
N LYS A 342 5.19 21.73 -32.66
CA LYS A 342 4.44 20.53 -32.23
C LYS A 342 3.07 20.87 -31.65
N VAL A 343 2.95 21.98 -30.93
CA VAL A 343 1.65 22.47 -30.43
C VAL A 343 0.75 22.87 -31.60
N ALA A 344 1.29 23.62 -32.57
CA ALA A 344 0.55 24.05 -33.74
C ALA A 344 0.11 22.88 -34.63
N ASP A 345 0.98 21.91 -34.89
CA ASP A 345 0.68 20.69 -35.67
C ASP A 345 -0.34 19.78 -34.94
N ALA A 346 -0.36 19.81 -33.60
CA ALA A 346 -1.34 19.07 -32.81
C ALA A 346 -2.72 19.75 -32.78
N LEU A 347 -2.78 21.07 -33.00
CA LEU A 347 -4.03 21.81 -33.16
C LEU A 347 -4.57 21.68 -34.60
N PHE A 348 -3.73 21.93 -35.60
CA PHE A 348 -4.10 21.96 -37.01
C PHE A 348 -3.56 20.73 -37.75
N ASP A 349 -4.22 19.60 -37.56
CA ASP A 349 -3.85 18.34 -38.21
C ASP A 349 -4.28 18.32 -39.70
N LYS A 350 -3.99 17.21 -40.40
CA LYS A 350 -4.38 17.05 -41.81
C LYS A 350 -5.90 17.09 -42.04
N LYS A 351 -6.71 16.83 -41.01
CA LYS A 351 -8.17 16.84 -41.09
C LYS A 351 -8.74 18.25 -40.84
N HIS A 352 -8.04 19.05 -40.05
CA HIS A 352 -8.44 20.39 -39.63
C HIS A 352 -7.31 21.41 -39.91
N PRO A 353 -6.94 21.63 -41.19
CA PRO A 353 -5.78 22.45 -41.53
C PRO A 353 -5.95 23.93 -41.18
N ASP A 354 -7.18 24.45 -41.21
CA ASP A 354 -7.47 25.89 -41.07
C ASP A 354 -8.25 26.24 -39.80
N GLN A 355 -9.10 25.33 -39.32
CA GLN A 355 -9.96 25.59 -38.16
C GLN A 355 -10.24 24.30 -37.39
N VAL A 356 -10.11 24.36 -36.06
CA VAL A 356 -10.36 23.23 -35.16
C VAL A 356 -11.18 23.67 -33.96
N THR A 357 -12.08 22.80 -33.47
CA THR A 357 -12.90 23.11 -32.29
C THR A 357 -12.47 22.29 -31.06
N THR A 358 -12.84 22.76 -29.87
CA THR A 358 -12.68 21.97 -28.63
C THR A 358 -13.40 20.62 -28.66
N ALA A 359 -14.41 20.43 -29.51
CA ALA A 359 -15.05 19.12 -29.66
C ALA A 359 -14.15 18.13 -30.41
N ASP A 360 -13.43 18.61 -31.43
CA ASP A 360 -12.53 17.81 -32.26
C ASP A 360 -11.26 17.42 -31.51
N LEU A 361 -10.75 18.34 -30.67
CA LEU A 361 -9.56 18.11 -29.84
C LEU A 361 -9.83 17.13 -28.68
N LYS A 362 -11.08 17.04 -28.23
CA LYS A 362 -11.46 16.21 -27.08
C LYS A 362 -11.16 14.74 -27.37
N ASN A 363 -10.49 14.05 -26.45
CA ASN A 363 -10.08 12.65 -26.59
C ASN A 363 -9.08 12.37 -27.72
N GLN A 364 -8.54 13.39 -28.39
CA GLN A 364 -7.52 13.23 -29.44
C GLN A 364 -6.22 13.91 -29.03
N PHE A 365 -6.30 15.16 -28.54
CA PHE A 365 -5.14 15.98 -28.22
C PHE A 365 -4.26 15.38 -27.11
N TYR A 366 -4.83 14.62 -26.17
CA TYR A 366 -4.07 14.01 -25.06
C TYR A 366 -2.90 13.13 -25.56
N SER A 367 -3.03 12.51 -26.74
CA SER A 367 -1.99 11.68 -27.35
C SER A 367 -0.76 12.49 -27.80
N HIS A 368 -0.96 13.79 -28.08
CA HIS A 368 0.10 14.72 -28.49
C HIS A 368 0.76 15.44 -27.31
N VAL A 369 0.13 15.47 -26.13
CA VAL A 369 0.67 16.13 -24.93
C VAL A 369 2.05 15.58 -24.57
N GLN A 370 2.22 14.25 -24.51
CA GLN A 370 3.49 13.66 -24.10
C GLN A 370 4.64 13.93 -25.11
N PRO A 371 4.44 13.79 -26.44
CA PRO A 371 5.40 14.25 -27.44
C PRO A 371 5.78 15.73 -27.39
N ILE A 372 4.85 16.61 -26.99
CA ILE A 372 5.10 18.04 -26.77
C ILE A 372 5.97 18.23 -25.52
N VAL A 373 5.59 17.61 -24.40
CA VAL A 373 6.34 17.63 -23.14
C VAL A 373 7.79 17.16 -23.35
N ASP A 374 7.99 16.07 -24.11
CA ASP A 374 9.32 15.55 -24.43
C ASP A 374 10.16 16.53 -25.25
N GLN A 375 9.51 17.29 -26.14
CA GLN A 375 10.18 18.33 -26.92
C GLN A 375 10.61 19.50 -26.04
N VAL A 376 9.75 19.93 -25.12
CA VAL A 376 10.07 20.99 -24.15
C VAL A 376 11.29 20.58 -23.32
N TYR A 377 11.31 19.37 -22.77
CA TYR A 377 12.48 18.86 -22.03
C TYR A 377 13.75 18.76 -22.88
N THR A 378 13.62 18.35 -24.15
CA THR A 378 14.74 18.30 -25.09
C THR A 378 15.29 19.69 -25.37
N GLU A 379 14.42 20.67 -25.53
CA GLU A 379 14.80 22.04 -25.85
C GLU A 379 15.46 22.78 -24.67
N VAL A 380 14.92 22.65 -23.45
CA VAL A 380 15.57 23.23 -22.25
C VAL A 380 16.93 22.59 -21.99
N THR A 381 17.11 21.31 -22.34
CA THR A 381 18.40 20.63 -22.26
C THR A 381 19.35 21.11 -23.37
N ARG A 382 18.86 21.25 -24.62
CA ARG A 382 19.63 21.79 -25.77
C ARG A 382 20.14 23.20 -25.49
N ARG A 383 19.33 24.05 -24.85
CA ARG A 383 19.71 25.41 -24.44
C ARG A 383 20.65 25.44 -23.23
N LYS A 384 21.07 24.27 -22.72
CA LYS A 384 21.93 24.07 -21.55
C LYS A 384 21.35 24.68 -20.27
N LEU A 385 20.02 24.66 -20.10
CA LEU A 385 19.36 25.11 -18.86
C LEU A 385 19.28 23.98 -17.83
N PHE A 386 19.17 22.73 -18.28
CA PHE A 386 19.27 21.53 -17.44
C PHE A 386 20.50 20.71 -17.83
N SER A 387 21.16 20.09 -16.84
CA SER A 387 22.38 19.29 -17.06
C SER A 387 22.10 18.00 -17.84
N SER A 388 20.87 17.49 -17.75
CA SER A 388 20.37 16.31 -18.43
C SER A 388 18.85 16.42 -18.54
N ASN A 389 18.24 15.63 -19.42
CA ASN A 389 16.78 15.61 -19.56
C ASN A 389 16.11 15.21 -18.22
N PRO A 390 15.30 16.09 -17.59
CA PRO A 390 14.68 15.84 -16.29
C PRO A 390 13.83 14.56 -16.24
N LYS A 391 13.11 14.25 -17.31
CA LYS A 391 12.29 13.03 -17.42
C LYS A 391 13.16 11.78 -17.36
N GLN A 392 14.27 11.76 -18.10
CA GLN A 392 15.19 10.60 -18.09
C GLN A 392 15.87 10.41 -16.74
N VAL A 393 16.23 11.50 -16.04
CA VAL A 393 16.80 11.42 -14.69
C VAL A 393 15.79 10.80 -13.73
N ARG A 394 14.54 11.28 -13.73
CA ARG A 394 13.44 10.71 -12.91
C ARG A 394 13.21 9.23 -13.22
N THR A 395 13.17 8.84 -14.49
CA THR A 395 13.01 7.43 -14.90
C THR A 395 14.17 6.55 -14.46
N LYS A 396 15.43 7.00 -14.59
CA LYS A 396 16.60 6.25 -14.14
C LYS A 396 16.58 6.00 -12.63
N TRP A 397 16.31 7.04 -11.84
CA TRP A 397 16.20 6.91 -10.38
C TRP A 397 14.99 6.09 -9.93
N GLY A 398 13.86 6.19 -10.64
CA GLY A 398 12.72 5.30 -10.45
C GLY A 398 13.07 3.83 -10.71
N GLY A 399 13.85 3.56 -11.77
CA GLY A 399 14.37 2.24 -12.09
C GLY A 399 15.33 1.69 -11.04
N TYR A 400 16.22 2.52 -10.48
CA TYR A 400 17.05 2.13 -9.33
C TYR A 400 16.20 1.77 -8.10
N GLY A 401 15.16 2.56 -7.80
CA GLY A 401 14.21 2.24 -6.73
C GLY A 401 13.52 0.89 -6.95
N LEU A 402 13.12 0.57 -8.18
CA LEU A 402 12.55 -0.74 -8.52
C LEU A 402 13.57 -1.87 -8.35
N GLY A 403 14.82 -1.67 -8.79
CA GLY A 403 15.89 -2.66 -8.60
C GLY A 403 16.15 -2.95 -7.12
N VAL A 404 16.21 -1.92 -6.28
CA VAL A 404 16.32 -2.06 -4.82
C VAL A 404 15.12 -2.81 -4.24
N ALA A 405 13.90 -2.49 -4.68
CA ALA A 405 12.69 -3.17 -4.22
C ALA A 405 12.72 -4.67 -4.54
N VAL A 406 13.16 -5.05 -5.73
CA VAL A 406 13.29 -6.46 -6.13
C VAL A 406 14.30 -7.19 -5.26
N VAL A 407 15.49 -6.61 -5.05
CA VAL A 407 16.55 -7.24 -4.24
C VAL A 407 16.10 -7.43 -2.79
N LEU A 408 15.55 -6.38 -2.16
CA LEU A 408 15.07 -6.46 -0.78
C LEU A 408 13.85 -7.39 -0.64
N GLY A 409 12.98 -7.43 -1.65
CA GLY A 409 11.86 -8.36 -1.70
C GLY A 409 12.31 -9.82 -1.76
N VAL A 410 13.28 -10.14 -2.63
CA VAL A 410 13.86 -11.49 -2.72
C VAL A 410 14.53 -11.90 -1.41
N LEU A 411 15.30 -11.00 -0.78
CA LEU A 411 15.90 -11.27 0.53
C LEU A 411 14.85 -11.55 1.60
N THR A 412 13.74 -10.79 1.61
CA THR A 412 12.62 -11.02 2.53
C THR A 412 12.00 -12.41 2.29
N LEU A 413 11.77 -12.79 1.03
CA LEU A 413 11.22 -14.11 0.68
C LEU A 413 12.14 -15.26 1.13
N ILE A 414 13.46 -15.11 0.98
CA ILE A 414 14.43 -16.09 1.49
C ILE A 414 14.32 -16.23 3.01
N MET A 415 14.18 -15.12 3.75
CA MET A 415 14.02 -15.16 5.21
C MET A 415 12.71 -15.83 5.64
N VAL A 416 11.62 -15.59 4.91
CA VAL A 416 10.32 -16.24 5.15
C VAL A 416 10.43 -17.75 4.92
N TYR A 417 11.03 -18.18 3.80
CA TYR A 417 11.22 -19.59 3.48
C TYR A 417 12.12 -20.31 4.49
N ALA A 418 13.11 -19.61 5.04
CA ALA A 418 14.01 -20.13 6.07
C ALA A 418 13.44 -20.06 7.50
N GLU A 419 12.18 -19.63 7.68
CA GLU A 419 11.53 -19.47 8.98
C GLU A 419 12.36 -18.67 9.99
N LEU A 420 13.07 -17.64 9.51
CA LEU A 420 13.90 -16.79 10.35
C LEU A 420 13.03 -15.78 11.08
N SER A 421 13.09 -15.78 12.42
CA SER A 421 12.41 -14.77 13.23
C SER A 421 12.87 -13.35 12.86
N GLY A 422 11.93 -12.40 12.88
CA GLY A 422 12.21 -10.99 12.62
C GLY A 422 12.10 -10.52 11.16
N TRP A 423 11.80 -11.42 10.21
CA TRP A 423 11.63 -11.08 8.79
C TRP A 423 10.61 -9.94 8.54
N GLY A 424 9.57 -9.86 9.37
CA GLY A 424 8.55 -8.80 9.28
C GLY A 424 9.11 -7.39 9.49
N TRP A 425 10.04 -7.21 10.44
CA TRP A 425 10.70 -5.93 10.69
C TRP A 425 11.62 -5.55 9.52
N PHE A 426 12.30 -6.53 8.93
CA PHE A 426 13.11 -6.33 7.72
C PHE A 426 12.24 -5.91 6.53
N MET A 427 11.07 -6.51 6.35
CA MET A 427 10.12 -6.15 5.29
C MET A 427 9.65 -4.69 5.42
N VAL A 428 9.24 -4.27 6.62
CA VAL A 428 8.81 -2.89 6.89
C VAL A 428 9.94 -1.90 6.59
N GLY A 429 11.16 -2.19 7.10
CA GLY A 429 12.34 -1.37 6.81
C GLY A 429 12.66 -1.26 5.32
N SER A 430 12.47 -2.36 4.57
CA SER A 430 12.68 -2.41 3.14
C SER A 430 11.68 -1.55 2.36
N ILE A 431 10.39 -1.61 2.70
CA ILE A 431 9.34 -0.81 2.06
C ILE A 431 9.60 0.69 2.27
N VAL A 432 9.94 1.09 3.50
CA VAL A 432 10.27 2.49 3.82
C VAL A 432 11.51 2.94 3.03
N SER A 433 12.53 2.09 2.92
CA SER A 433 13.76 2.38 2.16
C SER A 433 13.48 2.62 0.67
N VAL A 434 12.65 1.79 0.05
CA VAL A 434 12.22 1.97 -1.35
C VAL A 434 11.45 3.29 -1.52
N GLY A 435 10.53 3.58 -0.60
CA GLY A 435 9.79 4.85 -0.59
C GLY A 435 10.71 6.07 -0.53
N ILE A 436 11.78 6.01 0.28
CA ILE A 436 12.81 7.06 0.34
C ILE A 436 13.49 7.24 -1.01
N VAL A 437 13.94 6.17 -1.66
CA VAL A 437 14.60 6.26 -2.99
C VAL A 437 13.68 6.92 -4.02
N TRP A 438 12.41 6.53 -4.06
CA TRP A 438 11.43 7.14 -4.98
C TRP A 438 11.11 8.59 -4.64
N ALA A 439 11.02 8.95 -3.35
CA ALA A 439 10.83 10.34 -2.94
C ALA A 439 11.97 11.24 -3.43
N PHE A 440 13.22 10.77 -3.31
CA PHE A 440 14.37 11.50 -3.81
C PHE A 440 14.44 11.52 -5.35
N ALA A 441 13.95 10.50 -6.05
CA ALA A 441 13.93 10.48 -7.53
C ALA A 441 13.22 11.72 -8.13
N PHE A 442 12.19 12.24 -7.46
CA PHE A 442 11.51 13.48 -7.87
C PHE A 442 12.38 14.73 -7.74
N ARG A 443 13.37 14.73 -6.83
CA ARG A 443 14.22 15.87 -6.47
C ARG A 443 15.62 15.84 -7.10
N MET A 444 15.92 14.80 -7.89
CA MET A 444 17.24 14.58 -8.49
C MET A 444 17.56 15.37 -9.78
N PRO A 445 16.60 15.81 -10.62
CA PRO A 445 16.93 16.64 -11.77
C PRO A 445 17.66 17.92 -11.36
N GLN A 446 18.74 18.25 -12.06
CA GLN A 446 19.62 19.38 -11.72
C GLN A 446 19.64 20.42 -12.85
N ARG A 447 19.48 21.69 -12.50
CA ARG A 447 19.71 22.80 -13.44
C ARG A 447 21.21 23.04 -13.61
N THR A 448 21.60 23.53 -14.79
CA THR A 448 22.98 24.02 -14.97
C THR A 448 23.15 25.36 -14.23
N PRO A 449 24.38 25.85 -14.04
CA PRO A 449 24.61 27.18 -13.45
C PRO A 449 23.90 28.29 -14.24
N LYS A 450 23.91 28.19 -15.57
CA LYS A 450 23.16 29.08 -16.47
C LYS A 450 21.65 28.96 -16.25
N GLY A 451 21.12 27.75 -16.15
CA GLY A 451 19.69 27.51 -15.94
C GLY A 451 19.20 27.97 -14.57
N ALA A 452 20.00 27.80 -13.51
CA ALA A 452 19.70 28.30 -12.18
C ALA A 452 19.65 29.83 -12.15
N GLN A 453 20.57 30.50 -12.86
CA GLN A 453 20.55 31.96 -13.00
C GLN A 453 19.33 32.45 -13.76
N GLU A 454 19.03 31.85 -14.92
CA GLU A 454 17.84 32.19 -15.70
C GLU A 454 16.55 31.94 -14.91
N GLN A 455 16.46 30.81 -14.19
CA GLN A 455 15.30 30.50 -13.35
C GLN A 455 15.02 31.59 -12.32
N ARG A 456 16.06 32.15 -11.67
CA ARG A 456 15.89 33.24 -10.70
C ARG A 456 15.39 34.53 -11.34
N LYS A 457 15.85 34.87 -12.54
CA LYS A 457 15.34 36.04 -13.29
C LYS A 457 13.88 35.85 -13.67
N TRP A 458 13.51 34.67 -14.15
CA TRP A 458 12.12 34.32 -14.46
C TRP A 458 11.23 34.28 -13.22
N GLU A 459 11.77 33.85 -12.07
CA GLU A 459 11.09 33.92 -10.78
C GLU A 459 10.84 35.37 -10.33
N ALA A 460 11.78 36.29 -10.57
CA ALA A 460 11.59 37.71 -10.32
C ALA A 460 10.53 38.34 -11.25
N PHE A 461 10.48 37.92 -12.52
CA PHE A 461 9.43 38.33 -13.46
C PHE A 461 8.05 37.75 -13.04
N ARG A 462 7.98 36.49 -12.61
CA ARG A 462 6.77 35.91 -12.02
C ARG A 462 6.28 36.72 -10.82
N ASN A 463 7.19 37.14 -9.94
CA ASN A 463 6.83 37.96 -8.78
C ASN A 463 6.24 39.31 -9.21
N TYR A 464 6.76 39.91 -10.28
CA TYR A 464 6.19 41.13 -10.87
C TYR A 464 4.78 40.92 -11.43
N LEU A 465 4.54 39.81 -12.14
CA LEU A 465 3.21 39.47 -12.66
C LEU A 465 2.19 39.17 -11.55
N ARG A 466 2.67 38.68 -10.41
CA ARG A 466 1.83 38.40 -9.23
C ARG A 466 1.51 39.65 -8.41
N ASP A 467 2.27 40.74 -8.59
CA ASP A 467 2.04 41.99 -7.87
C ASP A 467 0.73 42.65 -8.34
N LEU A 468 -0.13 42.99 -7.37
CA LEU A 468 -1.46 43.58 -7.58
C LEU A 468 -1.42 45.12 -7.72
N THR A 469 -0.23 45.73 -7.70
CA THR A 469 -0.07 47.18 -7.84
C THR A 469 -0.60 47.65 -9.21
N ARG A 470 -1.63 48.51 -9.22
CA ARG A 470 -2.29 48.97 -10.45
C ARG A 470 -1.37 49.76 -11.39
N PHE A 471 -1.62 49.69 -12.70
CA PHE A 471 -0.96 50.54 -13.69
C PHE A 471 -1.48 51.98 -13.62
N GLN A 472 -0.60 52.95 -13.89
CA GLN A 472 -0.93 54.37 -13.86
C GLN A 472 -1.46 54.90 -15.20
N ASP A 473 -1.26 54.17 -16.30
CA ASP A 473 -1.62 54.55 -17.67
C ASP A 473 -2.36 53.42 -18.40
N MET A 474 -3.40 53.76 -19.18
CA MET A 474 -4.29 52.81 -19.87
C MET A 474 -3.63 52.18 -21.11
N GLU A 475 -2.90 52.97 -21.90
CA GLU A 475 -2.27 52.48 -23.14
C GLU A 475 -1.13 51.49 -22.82
N SER A 476 -0.34 51.83 -21.80
CA SER A 476 0.69 50.94 -21.25
C SER A 476 0.08 49.68 -20.62
N ALA A 477 -1.11 49.77 -20.02
CA ALA A 477 -1.81 48.65 -19.43
C ALA A 477 -2.29 47.65 -20.50
N GLU A 478 -2.91 48.13 -21.58
CA GLU A 478 -3.40 47.28 -22.69
C GLU A 478 -2.26 46.49 -23.35
N ARG A 479 -1.19 47.17 -23.74
CA ARG A 479 -0.01 46.52 -24.35
C ARG A 479 0.64 45.51 -23.40
N SER A 480 0.73 45.83 -22.11
CA SER A 480 1.34 44.94 -21.12
C SER A 480 0.47 43.71 -20.86
N PHE A 481 -0.86 43.88 -20.80
CA PHE A 481 -1.82 42.81 -20.58
C PHE A 481 -1.67 41.73 -21.65
N GLU A 482 -1.77 42.12 -22.92
CA GLU A 482 -1.69 41.20 -24.06
C GLU A 482 -0.31 40.53 -24.14
N LYS A 483 0.76 41.30 -23.97
CA LYS A 483 2.14 40.80 -24.08
C LYS A 483 2.52 39.80 -22.99
N TYR A 484 1.99 39.93 -21.77
CA TYR A 484 2.43 39.13 -20.62
C TYR A 484 1.43 38.07 -20.16
N LEU A 485 0.20 38.08 -20.68
CA LEU A 485 -0.80 37.04 -20.40
C LEU A 485 -0.29 35.60 -20.64
N PRO A 486 0.41 35.28 -21.76
CA PRO A 486 0.95 33.93 -21.97
C PRO A 486 1.90 33.48 -20.85
N TYR A 487 2.76 34.38 -20.37
CA TYR A 487 3.70 34.10 -19.29
C TYR A 487 2.99 33.95 -17.93
N ALA A 488 1.95 34.75 -17.67
CA ALA A 488 1.15 34.64 -16.46
C ALA A 488 0.49 33.26 -16.36
N VAL A 489 -0.04 32.74 -17.48
CA VAL A 489 -0.62 31.38 -17.57
C VAL A 489 0.44 30.31 -17.39
N ALA A 490 1.62 30.46 -18.01
CA ALA A 490 2.72 29.50 -17.83
C ALA A 490 3.18 29.41 -16.36
N PHE A 491 3.22 30.54 -15.63
CA PHE A 491 3.59 30.55 -14.23
C PHE A 491 2.44 30.23 -13.26
N GLY A 492 1.20 30.16 -13.74
CA GLY A 492 0.01 29.92 -12.92
C GLY A 492 -0.38 31.11 -12.04
N VAL A 493 -0.10 32.34 -12.48
CA VAL A 493 -0.44 33.61 -11.79
C VAL A 493 -1.38 34.48 -12.62
N GLU A 494 -2.09 33.89 -13.58
CA GLU A 494 -2.99 34.59 -14.50
C GLU A 494 -4.14 35.29 -13.78
N ARG A 495 -4.60 34.76 -12.64
CA ARG A 495 -5.68 35.36 -11.84
C ARG A 495 -5.23 36.67 -11.20
N GLU A 496 -4.07 36.65 -10.55
CA GLU A 496 -3.45 37.84 -9.96
C GLU A 496 -3.11 38.88 -11.04
N TRP A 497 -2.60 38.43 -12.18
CA TRP A 497 -2.28 39.30 -13.31
C TRP A 497 -3.51 40.04 -13.83
N VAL A 498 -4.61 39.33 -14.09
CA VAL A 498 -5.84 39.95 -14.62
C VAL A 498 -6.49 40.89 -13.59
N LYS A 499 -6.48 40.52 -12.30
CA LYS A 499 -6.97 41.37 -11.20
C LYS A 499 -6.34 42.75 -11.15
N ARG A 500 -5.09 42.88 -11.59
CA ARG A 500 -4.37 44.16 -11.65
C ARG A 500 -5.04 45.18 -12.59
N PHE A 501 -5.85 44.71 -13.53
CA PHE A 501 -6.52 45.53 -14.54
C PHE A 501 -8.03 45.73 -14.24
N GLU A 502 -8.55 45.17 -13.15
CA GLU A 502 -9.94 45.38 -12.73
C GLU A 502 -10.24 46.89 -12.57
N GLY A 503 -11.29 47.36 -13.25
CA GLY A 503 -11.70 48.77 -13.26
C GLY A 503 -11.06 49.64 -14.34
N LEU A 504 -10.19 49.09 -15.21
CA LEU A 504 -9.71 49.77 -16.42
C LEU A 504 -10.57 49.34 -17.63
N THR A 505 -11.05 50.31 -18.43
CA THR A 505 -11.72 50.04 -19.70
C THR A 505 -10.69 49.79 -20.80
N VAL A 506 -10.17 48.55 -20.86
CA VAL A 506 -9.22 48.09 -21.88
C VAL A 506 -9.99 47.39 -23.00
N SER A 507 -9.57 47.56 -24.26
CA SER A 507 -10.21 46.86 -25.39
C SER A 507 -9.88 45.36 -25.38
N SER A 508 -10.73 44.53 -25.99
CA SER A 508 -10.44 43.10 -26.14
C SER A 508 -9.21 42.90 -27.03
N PRO A 509 -8.31 41.94 -26.73
CA PRO A 509 -7.22 41.61 -27.63
C PRO A 509 -7.74 41.22 -29.01
N ASP A 510 -7.02 41.60 -30.07
CA ASP A 510 -7.45 41.39 -31.45
C ASP A 510 -7.64 39.91 -31.81
N TRP A 511 -6.89 39.02 -31.16
CA TRP A 511 -6.93 37.57 -31.38
C TRP A 511 -8.02 36.85 -30.57
N TYR A 512 -8.67 37.51 -29.59
CA TYR A 512 -9.72 36.90 -28.76
C TYR A 512 -11.09 37.47 -29.10
N HIS A 513 -12.01 36.57 -29.48
CA HIS A 513 -13.38 36.93 -29.81
C HIS A 513 -14.33 36.29 -28.79
N PRO A 514 -14.87 37.08 -27.83
CA PRO A 514 -15.82 36.59 -26.86
C PRO A 514 -17.14 36.19 -27.53
N PRO A 515 -17.95 35.32 -26.89
CA PRO A 515 -19.19 34.86 -27.47
C PRO A 515 -20.20 36.00 -27.54
N VAL A 516 -20.70 36.31 -28.74
CA VAL A 516 -21.78 37.29 -28.90
C VAL A 516 -23.08 36.66 -28.38
N VAL A 517 -23.61 37.21 -27.30
CA VAL A 517 -24.96 36.88 -26.82
C VAL A 517 -25.94 37.69 -27.66
N LEU A 518 -26.50 37.11 -28.73
CA LEU A 518 -27.66 37.71 -29.36
C LEU A 518 -28.80 37.71 -28.34
N SER A 519 -29.20 38.90 -27.88
CA SER A 519 -30.49 39.05 -27.23
C SER A 519 -31.56 38.65 -28.25
N GLY A 520 -32.24 37.53 -28.00
CA GLY A 520 -33.33 37.07 -28.86
C GLY A 520 -34.42 38.15 -28.96
N PRO A 521 -35.20 38.18 -30.06
CA PRO A 521 -36.23 39.19 -30.22
C PRO A 521 -37.26 39.02 -29.11
N SER A 522 -37.42 40.07 -28.29
CA SER A 522 -38.52 40.16 -27.33
C SER A 522 -39.83 40.04 -28.10
N SER A 523 -40.53 38.92 -27.93
CA SER A 523 -41.90 38.76 -28.39
C SER A 523 -42.78 39.78 -27.65
N ARG A 524 -43.03 40.93 -28.32
CA ARG A 524 -44.15 41.81 -27.98
C ARG A 524 -45.44 41.05 -28.28
N THR A 525 -46.01 40.43 -27.26
CA THR A 525 -47.46 40.17 -27.22
C THR A 525 -48.11 41.33 -26.49
N GLY A 526 -48.69 42.25 -27.25
CA GLY A 526 -49.83 43.02 -26.72
C GLY A 526 -51.04 42.09 -26.71
N ASP A 527 -51.74 41.99 -25.60
CA ASP A 527 -53.00 42.72 -25.45
C ASP A 527 -53.65 42.53 -24.07
N THR A 528 -54.24 43.62 -23.61
CA THR A 528 -55.45 43.73 -22.78
C THR A 528 -55.47 43.41 -21.26
N MET A 529 -55.92 44.46 -20.56
CA MET A 529 -56.85 44.52 -19.42
C MET A 529 -56.34 44.31 -17.98
N GLY A 530 -56.33 45.42 -17.24
CA GLY A 530 -57.30 45.58 -16.14
C GLY A 530 -56.78 45.50 -14.71
N GLY A 531 -56.52 46.68 -14.11
CA GLY A 531 -56.94 47.05 -12.75
C GLY A 531 -56.30 46.38 -11.52
N GLY A 532 -55.72 47.18 -10.64
CA GLY A 532 -55.47 46.77 -9.25
C GLY A 532 -54.49 47.65 -8.47
N TYR A 533 -55.02 48.60 -7.71
CA TYR A 533 -54.31 49.39 -6.70
C TYR A 533 -53.71 48.51 -5.57
N GLY A 534 -52.53 48.86 -5.04
CA GLY A 534 -52.07 48.31 -3.76
C GLY A 534 -50.62 48.62 -3.33
N LYS A 535 -50.43 49.76 -2.65
CA LYS A 535 -49.48 50.09 -1.56
C LYS A 535 -48.01 49.58 -1.55
N VAL A 536 -47.09 50.54 -1.49
CA VAL A 536 -45.74 50.49 -0.85
C VAL A 536 -45.88 50.53 0.70
N PRO A 537 -44.91 50.07 1.52
CA PRO A 537 -43.65 50.80 1.81
C PRO A 537 -42.39 49.88 1.96
N ASP A 538 -41.26 50.21 1.32
CA ASP A 538 -40.10 50.96 1.84
C ASP A 538 -38.96 50.05 2.38
N GLY A 539 -37.72 50.38 1.98
CA GLY A 539 -36.49 49.81 2.53
C GLY A 539 -35.42 49.34 1.53
N GLY A 540 -34.46 50.22 1.19
CA GLY A 540 -33.05 49.80 1.06
C GLY A 540 -32.37 49.86 -0.31
N LEU A 541 -31.70 51.00 -0.56
CA LEU A 541 -30.33 51.11 -1.11
C LEU A 541 -30.00 50.43 -2.46
N GLY A 542 -30.38 51.11 -3.54
CA GLY A 542 -29.44 51.62 -4.56
C GLY A 542 -28.34 50.71 -5.11
N SER A 543 -28.70 49.75 -5.97
CA SER A 543 -27.85 49.32 -7.08
C SER A 543 -28.32 50.01 -8.36
N GLY A 544 -27.55 50.98 -8.85
CA GLY A 544 -27.85 51.67 -10.10
C GLY A 544 -27.83 50.71 -11.30
N PRO A 545 -28.75 50.84 -12.27
CA PRO A 545 -28.73 50.02 -13.47
C PRO A 545 -27.54 50.39 -14.36
N SER A 546 -26.80 49.37 -14.78
CA SER A 546 -25.76 49.46 -15.80
C SER A 546 -26.31 50.12 -17.06
N SER A 547 -25.72 51.27 -17.41
CA SER A 547 -26.01 52.05 -18.60
C SER A 547 -25.70 51.23 -19.85
N TYR A 548 -26.71 51.07 -20.72
CA TYR A 548 -26.54 50.60 -22.09
C TYR A 548 -25.99 51.75 -22.95
N GLY A 549 -24.76 51.60 -23.43
CA GLY A 549 -24.17 52.45 -24.48
C GLY A 549 -24.48 51.93 -25.90
N PRO A 550 -24.37 52.77 -26.93
CA PRO A 550 -24.67 52.42 -28.33
C PRO A 550 -23.65 51.40 -28.91
N PRO A 551 -23.94 50.79 -30.08
CA PRO A 551 -23.11 49.75 -30.67
C PRO A 551 -21.76 50.35 -31.08
N GLY A 552 -20.72 50.01 -30.32
CA GLY A 552 -19.37 50.59 -30.45
C GLY A 552 -18.65 50.78 -29.12
N GLY A 553 -19.34 50.65 -27.97
CA GLY A 553 -18.71 50.66 -26.65
C GLY A 553 -18.00 49.34 -26.35
N GLY A 554 -16.68 49.39 -26.11
CA GLY A 554 -15.87 48.23 -25.72
C GLY A 554 -16.42 47.49 -24.51
N LEU A 555 -16.26 46.16 -24.52
CA LEU A 555 -16.62 45.30 -23.39
C LEU A 555 -15.76 45.67 -22.16
N SER A 556 -16.34 45.64 -20.95
CA SER A 556 -15.55 45.84 -19.73
C SER A 556 -14.60 44.66 -19.52
N LEU A 557 -13.40 44.92 -18.99
CA LEU A 557 -12.39 43.90 -18.74
C LEU A 557 -12.91 42.77 -17.84
N ASP A 558 -13.87 43.04 -16.95
CA ASP A 558 -14.53 42.02 -16.13
C ASP A 558 -15.23 40.96 -17.00
N THR A 559 -16.03 41.39 -18.00
CA THR A 559 -16.73 40.47 -18.91
C THR A 559 -15.79 39.72 -19.86
N ILE A 560 -14.71 40.38 -20.32
CA ILE A 560 -13.66 39.76 -21.14
C ILE A 560 -12.89 38.73 -20.31
N SER A 561 -12.54 39.08 -19.06
CA SER A 561 -11.78 38.21 -18.16
C SER A 561 -12.53 36.94 -17.82
N ASP A 562 -13.81 37.03 -17.47
CA ASP A 562 -14.65 35.87 -17.16
C ASP A 562 -14.82 34.94 -18.37
N GLY A 563 -14.99 35.50 -19.57
CA GLY A 563 -15.03 34.77 -20.83
C GLY A 563 -13.72 34.03 -21.10
N LEU A 564 -12.60 34.76 -21.07
CA LEU A 564 -11.27 34.23 -21.29
C LEU A 564 -10.91 33.15 -20.27
N PHE A 565 -11.20 33.34 -18.98
CA PHE A 565 -10.94 32.33 -17.94
C PHE A 565 -11.77 31.07 -18.13
N LYS A 566 -13.04 31.23 -18.51
CA LYS A 566 -13.90 30.09 -18.84
C LYS A 566 -13.35 29.34 -20.06
N SER A 567 -12.85 30.06 -21.05
CA SER A 567 -12.18 29.50 -22.24
C SER A 567 -10.92 28.74 -21.84
N LEU A 568 -10.00 29.35 -21.08
CA LEU A 568 -8.77 28.72 -20.55
C LEU A 568 -9.04 27.46 -19.74
N GLY A 569 -10.01 27.51 -18.83
CA GLY A 569 -10.43 26.36 -18.05
C GLY A 569 -11.03 25.24 -18.91
N ASN A 570 -11.79 25.59 -19.96
CA ASN A 570 -12.35 24.64 -20.90
C ASN A 570 -11.25 24.02 -21.78
N MET A 571 -10.33 24.82 -22.31
CA MET A 571 -9.16 24.38 -23.06
C MET A 571 -8.34 23.38 -22.27
N SER A 572 -7.90 23.73 -21.06
CA SER A 572 -7.13 22.82 -20.19
C SER A 572 -7.84 21.46 -20.02
N ARG A 573 -9.14 21.49 -19.71
CA ARG A 573 -9.95 20.27 -19.52
C ARG A 573 -10.03 19.42 -20.80
N VAL A 574 -10.26 20.04 -21.94
CA VAL A 574 -10.40 19.38 -23.25
C VAL A 574 -9.08 18.76 -23.70
N LEU A 575 -7.97 19.48 -23.57
CA LEU A 575 -6.64 19.02 -24.00
C LEU A 575 -6.16 17.81 -23.17
N THR A 576 -6.62 17.69 -21.92
CA THR A 576 -6.34 16.53 -21.05
C THR A 576 -7.38 15.41 -21.12
N ALA A 577 -8.50 15.61 -21.81
CA ALA A 577 -9.58 14.62 -21.85
C ALA A 577 -9.12 13.37 -22.62
N ALA A 578 -9.17 12.22 -21.96
CA ALA A 578 -8.96 10.91 -22.56
C ALA A 578 -10.30 10.16 -22.67
N PRO A 579 -10.48 9.28 -23.66
CA PRO A 579 -11.68 8.45 -23.73
C PRO A 579 -11.84 7.67 -22.43
N ALA A 580 -13.07 7.62 -21.90
CA ALA A 580 -13.36 6.71 -20.79
C ALA A 580 -13.03 5.29 -21.26
N SER A 581 -12.12 4.61 -20.57
CA SER A 581 -11.85 3.21 -20.83
C SER A 581 -13.18 2.47 -20.69
N SER A 582 -13.70 1.93 -21.80
CA SER A 582 -14.76 0.92 -21.78
C SER A 582 -14.17 -0.39 -21.26
N GLY A 583 -13.69 -0.35 -20.02
CA GLY A 583 -13.28 -1.49 -19.24
C GLY A 583 -14.47 -1.94 -18.42
N SER A 584 -14.95 -3.14 -18.74
CA SER A 584 -15.87 -3.94 -17.95
C SER A 584 -15.78 -3.65 -16.46
N LYS A 585 -16.90 -3.21 -15.88
CA LYS A 585 -17.10 -3.13 -14.43
C LYS A 585 -16.79 -4.49 -13.79
N LYS A 586 -15.61 -4.61 -13.17
CA LYS A 586 -15.38 -5.46 -12.01
C LYS A 586 -14.40 -4.74 -11.09
N GLY A 587 -14.88 -4.44 -9.88
CA GLY A 587 -14.06 -4.28 -8.68
C GLY A 587 -13.29 -2.97 -8.55
N ALA A 588 -13.84 -2.10 -7.71
CA ALA A 588 -13.20 -0.91 -7.16
C ALA A 588 -11.80 -1.17 -6.60
N TRP A 589 -10.86 -0.24 -6.79
CA TRP A 589 -9.98 0.36 -5.78
C TRP A 589 -9.31 1.59 -6.41
N GLY A 590 -9.76 2.78 -6.02
CA GLY A 590 -9.17 4.07 -6.38
C GLY A 590 -9.15 4.95 -5.13
N GLY A 591 -7.95 5.27 -4.66
CA GLY A 591 -7.70 5.91 -3.37
C GLY A 591 -8.22 7.35 -3.27
N GLY A 592 -8.72 7.68 -2.07
CA GLY A 592 -9.07 9.02 -1.62
C GLY A 592 -8.76 9.13 -0.13
N GLY A 593 -8.21 10.28 0.29
CA GLY A 593 -7.55 10.49 1.57
C GLY A 593 -8.43 10.57 2.82
N SER A 594 -7.73 10.37 3.94
CA SER A 594 -7.98 10.65 5.36
C SER A 594 -9.32 11.23 5.82
N SER A 595 -9.96 10.50 6.74
CA SER A 595 -10.55 11.07 7.96
C SER A 595 -10.45 10.05 9.10
N GLY A 596 -10.12 10.54 10.30
CA GLY A 596 -9.92 9.73 11.49
C GLY A 596 -11.22 9.26 12.14
N GLY A 597 -11.11 8.13 12.84
CA GLY A 597 -12.15 7.57 13.70
C GLY A 597 -11.62 6.28 14.32
N GLY A 598 -11.14 6.38 15.56
CA GLY A 598 -10.69 5.22 16.32
C GLY A 598 -11.86 4.34 16.74
N SER A 599 -11.63 3.03 16.76
CA SER A 599 -12.29 2.10 17.69
C SER A 599 -11.43 0.84 17.78
N PHE A 600 -10.89 0.59 18.97
CA PHE A 600 -10.25 -0.66 19.37
C PHE A 600 -11.33 -1.66 19.78
N GLY A 601 -11.20 -2.92 19.39
CA GLY A 601 -11.92 -4.02 20.02
C GLY A 601 -12.04 -5.26 19.14
N GLY A 602 -11.52 -6.39 19.61
CA GLY A 602 -11.97 -7.71 19.17
C GLY A 602 -10.89 -8.72 18.83
N GLY A 603 -10.30 -9.28 19.89
CA GLY A 603 -9.65 -10.60 20.00
C GLY A 603 -9.38 -11.42 18.74
N PHE A 604 -8.10 -11.54 18.41
CA PHE A 604 -7.59 -12.71 17.69
C PHE A 604 -7.42 -13.85 18.69
N SER A 605 -8.27 -14.87 18.61
CA SER A 605 -7.99 -16.18 19.21
C SER A 605 -6.93 -16.87 18.35
N GLY A 606 -5.68 -16.76 18.76
CA GLY A 606 -4.60 -17.60 18.23
C GLY A 606 -4.85 -19.04 18.65
N GLY A 607 -5.28 -19.88 17.70
CA GLY A 607 -5.28 -21.32 17.86
C GLY A 607 -3.85 -21.83 17.81
N GLY A 608 -3.23 -21.95 18.98
CA GLY A 608 -1.93 -22.61 19.13
C GLY A 608 -2.13 -24.12 19.20
N GLY A 609 -1.57 -24.85 18.25
CA GLY A 609 -1.39 -26.30 18.35
C GLY A 609 -0.44 -26.60 19.51
N GLY A 610 -0.97 -27.19 20.57
CA GLY A 610 -0.24 -27.64 21.76
C GLY A 610 -0.19 -29.17 21.80
N GLY A 611 0.83 -29.72 22.45
CA GLY A 611 1.10 -31.16 22.41
C GLY A 611 0.00 -32.00 23.06
N GLY A 612 -0.49 -33.02 22.35
CA GLY A 612 -1.49 -33.95 22.84
C GLY A 612 -1.31 -35.34 22.25
N PHE A 613 -2.33 -36.18 22.40
CA PHE A 613 -2.39 -37.49 21.77
C PHE A 613 -3.71 -37.67 21.01
N ARG A 614 -3.71 -38.34 19.85
CA ARG A 614 -4.94 -38.64 19.07
C ARG A 614 -4.95 -40.09 18.60
N ALA A 615 -6.07 -40.79 18.75
CA ALA A 615 -6.23 -42.19 18.36
C ALA A 615 -7.33 -42.36 17.29
N GLY A 616 -7.19 -43.36 16.42
CA GLY A 616 -8.16 -43.70 15.36
C GLY A 616 -8.34 -45.19 15.15
#